data_AF-A0AA38GGR0-F1
#
_entry.id   AF-A0AA38GGR0-F1
#
_cell.length_a   1.000
_cell.length_b   1.000
_cell.length_c   1.000
_cell.angle_alpha   90.00
_cell.angle_beta   90.00
_cell.angle_gamma   90.00
#
_symmetry.space_group_name_H-M   'P 1'
#
loop_
_entity.id
_entity.type
_entity.pdbx_description
1 polymer ?
#
loop_
_entity_poly.entity_id
_entity_poly.type
_entity_poly.pdbx_seq_one_letter_code
_entity_poly.pdbx_strand_id
1 'polypeptide(L)'
;IMALNRLHIGLATFKFGLLAFIFGVVAENKKPASGNPVQIGSMIRCNYPYDPSIALGSLSIICLAISSGFGVTSVFFSYKGKSIPTHALWRSTALVAFFTLST
;
A
#
# COMPACT_ATOMS: atom_id res chain seq x y z
N ILE A 1 20.70 15.52 14.59
CA ILE A 1 19.70 15.63 13.49
C ILE A 1 19.51 14.31 12.72
N MET A 2 20.55 13.50 12.46
CA MET A 2 20.45 12.26 11.65
C MET A 2 19.68 11.07 12.27
N ALA A 3 19.41 11.05 13.58
CA ALA A 3 18.56 10.02 14.22
C ALA A 3 17.05 10.30 14.07
N LEU A 4 16.68 11.58 13.95
CA LEU A 4 15.29 12.03 13.93
C LEU A 4 14.56 11.57 12.64
N ASN A 5 15.24 11.60 11.48
CA ASN A 5 14.64 11.17 10.21
C ASN A 5 14.33 9.67 10.14
N ARG A 6 15.13 8.81 10.79
CA ARG A 6 14.92 7.36 10.74
C ARG A 6 13.66 6.94 11.49
N LEU A 7 13.44 7.55 12.66
CA LEU A 7 12.25 7.30 13.45
C LEU A 7 11.00 7.82 12.73
N HIS A 8 11.09 8.97 12.04
CA HIS A 8 9.98 9.48 11.23
C HIS A 8 9.61 8.57 10.05
N ILE A 9 10.58 8.03 9.31
CA ILE A 9 10.33 7.10 8.20
C ILE A 9 9.66 5.83 8.75
N GLY A 10 10.20 5.25 9.82
CA GLY A 10 9.61 4.06 10.44
C GLY A 10 8.19 4.29 10.97
N LEU A 11 7.95 5.42 11.64
CA LEU A 11 6.63 5.78 12.17
C LEU A 11 5.63 6.03 11.03
N ALA A 12 6.07 6.66 9.93
CA ALA A 12 5.25 6.89 8.76
C ALA A 12 4.87 5.56 8.10
N THR A 13 5.83 4.67 7.82
CA THR A 13 5.57 3.34 7.25
C THR A 13 4.58 2.56 8.10
N PHE A 14 4.78 2.53 9.42
CA PHE A 14 3.87 1.83 10.33
C PHE A 14 2.46 2.42 10.30
N LYS A 15 2.33 3.75 10.39
CA LYS A 15 1.03 4.42 10.37
C LYS A 15 0.28 4.21 9.06
N PHE A 16 0.95 4.41 7.92
CA PHE A 16 0.32 4.23 6.61
C PHE A 16 -0.01 2.77 6.33
N GLY A 17 0.84 1.82 6.74
CA GLY A 17 0.57 0.39 6.62
C GLY A 17 -0.62 -0.05 7.47
N LEU A 18 -0.70 0.40 8.73
CA LEU A 18 -1.84 0.13 9.60
C LEU A 18 -3.13 0.70 9.02
N LEU A 19 -3.10 1.93 8.50
CA LEU A 19 -4.26 2.58 7.91
C LEU A 19 -4.72 1.85 6.64
N ALA A 20 -3.79 1.43 5.80
CA ALA A 20 -4.08 0.64 4.60
C ALA A 20 -4.77 -0.68 4.96
N PHE A 21 -4.27 -1.38 5.98
CA PHE A 21 -4.88 -2.62 6.45
C PHE A 21 -6.30 -2.39 6.98
N ILE A 22 -6.51 -1.38 7.82
CA ILE A 22 -7.84 -1.05 8.37
C ILE A 22 -8.82 -0.72 7.23
N PHE A 23 -8.43 0.15 6.28
CA PHE A 23 -9.29 0.50 5.16
C PHE A 23 -9.60 -0.70 4.26
N GLY A 24 -8.64 -1.59 4.03
CA GLY A 24 -8.86 -2.82 3.27
C GLY A 24 -9.87 -3.75 3.95
N VAL A 25 -9.68 -4.01 5.25
CA VAL A 25 -10.61 -4.85 6.02
C VAL A 25 -12.02 -4.24 6.06
N VAL A 26 -12.14 -2.93 6.29
CA VAL A 26 -13.45 -2.26 6.30
C VAL A 26 -14.11 -2.27 4.92
N ALA A 27 -13.34 -2.04 3.85
CA ALA A 27 -13.85 -2.08 2.47
C ALA A 27 -14.43 -3.46 2.13
N GLU A 28 -13.73 -4.53 2.48
CA GLU A 28 -14.16 -5.91 2.25
C GLU A 28 -15.39 -6.27 3.09
N ASN A 29 -15.41 -5.90 4.38
CA ASN A 29 -16.57 -6.18 5.24
C ASN A 29 -17.83 -5.39 4.87
N LYS A 30 -17.67 -4.21 4.24
CA LYS A 30 -18.78 -3.37 3.80
C LYS A 30 -19.23 -3.66 2.37
N LYS A 31 -18.59 -4.60 1.68
CA LYS A 31 -18.91 -4.96 0.30
C LYS A 31 -20.32 -5.58 0.24
N PRO A 32 -21.25 -5.04 -0.57
CA PRO A 32 -22.55 -5.66 -0.74
C PRO A 32 -22.42 -7.02 -1.45
N ALA A 33 -23.26 -7.97 -1.05
CA ALA A 33 -23.24 -9.34 -1.58
C ALA A 33 -23.57 -9.38 -3.09
N SER A 34 -24.45 -8.50 -3.55
CA SER A 34 -24.82 -8.38 -4.97
C SER A 34 -25.55 -7.07 -5.23
N GLY A 35 -25.36 -6.48 -6.42
CA GLY A 35 -26.20 -5.37 -6.90
C GLY A 35 -27.56 -5.88 -7.36
N ASN A 36 -28.59 -5.03 -7.27
CA ASN A 36 -29.93 -5.38 -7.75
C ASN A 36 -29.96 -5.26 -9.28
N PRO A 37 -30.36 -6.31 -10.02
CA PRO A 37 -30.48 -6.22 -11.47
C PRO A 37 -31.64 -5.28 -11.82
N VAL A 38 -31.34 -4.19 -12.51
CA VAL A 38 -32.34 -3.25 -13.04
C VAL A 38 -32.30 -3.34 -14.56
N GLN A 39 -33.45 -3.68 -15.15
CA GLN A 39 -33.60 -3.77 -16.60
C GLN A 39 -33.83 -2.36 -17.17
N ILE A 40 -32.91 -1.89 -18.02
CA ILE A 40 -33.02 -0.62 -18.74
C ILE A 40 -33.01 -0.96 -20.22
N GLY A 41 -34.18 -1.01 -20.85
CA GLY A 41 -34.33 -1.44 -22.25
C GLY A 41 -33.94 -2.90 -22.46
N SER A 42 -33.08 -3.16 -23.47
CA SER A 42 -32.56 -4.50 -23.78
C SER A 42 -31.31 -4.89 -22.98
N MET A 43 -30.88 -4.07 -22.02
CA MET A 43 -29.68 -4.31 -21.21
C MET A 43 -30.03 -4.45 -19.72
N ILE A 44 -29.39 -5.42 -19.06
CA ILE A 44 -29.48 -5.59 -17.61
C ILE A 44 -28.29 -4.88 -16.99
N ARG A 45 -28.52 -3.83 -16.20
CA ARG A 45 -27.49 -3.16 -15.40
C ARG A 45 -27.64 -3.60 -13.95
N CYS A 46 -26.56 -4.08 -13.33
CA CYS A 46 -26.53 -4.27 -11.89
C CYS A 46 -26.40 -2.90 -11.21
N ASN A 47 -27.45 -2.47 -10.53
CA ASN A 47 -27.42 -1.26 -9.74
C ASN A 47 -26.80 -1.57 -8.37
N TYR A 48 -25.68 -0.94 -8.09
CA TYR A 48 -25.03 -0.98 -6.79
C TYR A 48 -25.42 0.29 -6.02
N PRO A 49 -25.92 0.19 -4.77
CA PRO A 49 -26.19 1.37 -3.94
C PRO A 49 -24.89 2.17 -3.70
N TYR A 50 -24.99 3.34 -3.05
CA TYR A 50 -23.79 4.12 -2.73
C TYR A 50 -22.86 3.32 -1.82
N ASP A 51 -21.84 2.70 -2.42
CA ASP A 51 -20.92 1.79 -1.75
C ASP A 51 -19.58 2.50 -1.46
N PRO A 52 -19.29 2.83 -0.18
CA PRO A 52 -18.02 3.44 0.18
C PRO A 52 -16.83 2.46 0.03
N SER A 53 -17.09 1.16 -0.19
CA SER A 53 -16.05 0.13 -0.34
C SER A 53 -15.07 0.43 -1.47
N ILE A 54 -15.51 1.04 -2.58
CA ILE A 54 -14.60 1.39 -3.69
C ILE A 54 -13.64 2.51 -3.26
N ALA A 55 -14.15 3.53 -2.58
CA ALA A 55 -13.34 4.63 -2.08
C ALA A 55 -12.38 4.19 -0.96
N LEU A 56 -12.85 3.34 -0.05
CA LEU A 56 -12.02 2.78 1.03
C LEU A 56 -10.96 1.83 0.48
N GLY A 57 -11.30 1.02 -0.51
CA GLY A 57 -10.37 0.11 -1.19
C GLY A 57 -9.29 0.87 -1.97
N SER A 58 -9.67 1.91 -2.72
CA SER A 58 -8.69 2.73 -3.44
C SER A 58 -7.76 3.49 -2.49
N LEU A 59 -8.31 4.02 -1.39
CA LEU A 59 -7.52 4.68 -0.35
C LEU A 59 -6.55 3.71 0.35
N SER A 60 -6.97 2.46 0.58
CA SER A 60 -6.09 1.40 1.10
C SER A 60 -4.88 1.18 0.19
N ILE A 61 -5.11 1.03 -1.12
CA ILE A 61 -4.04 0.83 -2.11
C ILE A 61 -3.07 2.02 -2.13
N ILE A 62 -3.58 3.25 -2.08
CA ILE A 62 -2.75 4.47 -2.04
C ILE A 62 -1.89 4.49 -0.77
N CYS A 63 -2.48 4.23 0.39
CA CYS A 63 -1.72 4.18 1.65
C CYS A 63 -0.66 3.07 1.63
N LEU A 64 -0.97 1.91 1.05
CA LEU A 64 -0.02 0.81 0.87
C LEU A 64 1.15 1.22 -0.04
N ALA A 65 0.87 1.84 -1.19
CA ALA A 65 1.89 2.32 -2.11
C ALA A 65 2.83 3.35 -1.44
N ILE A 66 2.27 4.28 -0.65
CA ILE A 66 3.06 5.24 0.12
C ILE A 66 3.95 4.51 1.13
N SER A 67 3.39 3.56 1.89
CA SER A 67 4.15 2.79 2.88
C SER A 67 5.28 1.96 2.25
N SER A 68 5.03 1.37 1.07
CA SER A 68 6.03 0.63 0.30
C SER A 68 7.14 1.56 -0.19
N GLY A 69 6.81 2.74 -0.71
CA GLY A 69 7.78 3.75 -1.11
C GLY A 69 8.71 4.19 0.02
N PHE A 70 8.16 4.44 1.22
CA PHE A 70 8.96 4.71 2.41
C PHE A 70 9.80 3.50 2.84
N GLY A 71 9.27 2.28 2.71
CA GLY A 71 9.99 1.03 2.94
C GLY A 71 11.22 0.90 2.05
N VAL A 72 11.07 1.06 0.73
CA VAL A 72 12.17 1.03 -0.24
C VAL A 72 13.20 2.12 0.08
N THR A 73 12.74 3.34 0.34
CA THR A 73 13.62 4.46 0.68
C THR A 73 14.41 4.20 1.96
N SER A 74 13.84 3.47 2.92
CA SER A 74 14.53 3.12 4.17
C SER A 74 15.72 2.19 3.96
N VAL A 75 15.67 1.30 2.94
CA VAL A 75 16.77 0.38 2.60
C VAL A 75 17.98 1.14 2.06
N PHE A 76 17.74 2.21 1.29
CA PHE A 76 18.80 3.05 0.72
C PHE A 76 19.23 4.21 1.62
N PHE A 77 18.70 4.28 2.85
CA PHE A 77 18.99 5.39 3.76
C PHE A 77 20.43 5.33 4.29
N SER A 78 21.18 6.42 4.15
CA SER A 78 22.60 6.46 4.54
C SER A 78 22.80 6.19 6.04
N TYR A 79 23.67 5.23 6.35
CA TYR A 79 24.01 4.88 7.72
C TYR A 79 25.24 5.68 8.16
N LYS A 80 25.13 6.45 9.24
CA LYS A 80 26.22 7.31 9.78
C LYS A 80 26.84 8.25 8.73
N GLY A 81 26.04 8.77 7.79
CA GLY A 81 26.52 9.69 6.75
C GLY A 81 27.32 9.04 5.61
N LYS A 82 27.39 7.70 5.56
CA LYS A 82 27.93 6.96 4.42
C LYS A 82 26.79 6.45 3.54
N SER A 83 26.86 6.79 2.26
CA SER A 83 25.94 6.28 1.24
C SER A 83 26.20 4.79 1.01
N ILE A 84 25.12 4.03 0.82
CA ILE A 84 25.19 2.58 0.64
C ILE A 84 25.45 2.28 -0.83
N PRO A 85 26.43 1.43 -1.19
CA PRO A 85 26.67 1.06 -2.57
C PRO A 85 25.50 0.22 -3.11
N THR A 86 24.65 0.84 -3.93
CA THR A 86 23.46 0.22 -4.53
C THR A 86 23.79 -1.02 -5.34
N HIS A 87 24.91 -1.01 -6.05
CA HIS A 87 25.39 -2.17 -6.83
C HIS A 87 25.67 -3.41 -5.96
N ALA A 88 26.14 -3.22 -4.72
CA ALA A 88 26.39 -4.35 -3.81
C ALA A 88 25.08 -4.93 -3.25
N LEU A 89 24.04 -4.10 -3.08
CA LEU A 89 22.72 -4.54 -2.62
C LEU A 89 22.04 -5.47 -3.64
N TRP A 90 22.09 -5.14 -4.93
CA TRP A 90 21.52 -5.97 -6.00
C TRP A 90 22.32 -7.25 -6.30
N ARG A 91 23.52 -7.40 -5.73
CA ARG A 91 24.31 -8.64 -5.79
C ARG A 91 23.79 -9.69 -4.80
N SER A 92 23.07 -9.27 -3.75
CA SER A 92 22.54 -10.17 -2.72
C SER A 92 21.26 -10.83 -3.20
N THR A 93 21.31 -12.15 -3.40
CA THR A 93 20.15 -12.95 -3.86
C THR A 93 18.93 -12.79 -2.96
N ALA A 94 19.14 -12.69 -1.65
CA ALA A 94 18.06 -12.50 -0.67
C ALA A 94 17.36 -11.14 -0.85
N LEU A 95 18.14 -10.09 -1.11
CA LEU A 95 17.62 -8.73 -1.24
C LEU A 95 16.89 -8.53 -2.58
N VAL A 96 17.42 -9.14 -3.65
CA VAL A 96 16.74 -9.23 -4.95
C VAL A 96 15.42 -9.98 -4.82
N ALA A 97 15.43 -11.18 -4.23
CA ALA A 97 14.22 -11.97 -4.03
C ALA A 97 13.17 -11.20 -3.20
N PHE A 98 13.60 -10.49 -2.16
CA PHE A 98 12.71 -9.66 -1.35
C PHE A 98 12.04 -8.57 -2.20
N PHE A 99 12.81 -7.81 -3.00
CA PHE A 99 12.24 -6.76 -3.85
C PHE A 99 11.36 -7.31 -4.97
N THR A 100 11.68 -8.47 -5.55
CA THR A 100 10.84 -9.12 -6.57
C THR A 100 9.51 -9.59 -6.00
N LEU A 101 9.48 -10.11 -4.77
CA LEU A 101 8.24 -10.55 -4.12
C LEU A 101 7.42 -9.39 -3.55
N SER A 102 8.07 -8.25 -3.27
CA SER A 102 7.43 -7.07 -2.69
C SER A 102 6.95 -6.04 -3.73
N THR A 103 7.26 -6.24 -5.02
CA THR A 103 6.81 -5.41 -6.15
C THR A 103 5.49 -5.93 -6.70
#